data_AF-A0A378N1T4-F1
#
_entry.id   AF-A0A378N1T4-F1
#
_cell.length_a   1.000
_cell.length_b   1.000
_cell.length_c   1.000
_cell.angle_alpha   90.00
_cell.angle_beta   90.00
_cell.angle_gamma   90.00
#
_symmetry.space_group_name_H-M   'P 1'
#
loop_
_entity.id
_entity.type
_entity.pdbx_description
1 polymer ?
#
loop_
_entity_poly.entity_id
_entity_poly.type
_entity_poly.pdbx_seq_one_letter_code
_entity_poly.pdbx_strand_id
1 'polypeptide(L)'
;MAIEISLTPNRADCLSIAGIAREVGVINRVDVKAPTITDVKATISDKVSVELQAPEACPRYLARVVKNVNVKATSPLWLQEKLRRCGIRSIDSNR
;
A
#
# COMPACT_ATOMS: atom_id res chain seq x y z
N MET A 1 -20.69 -6.10 3.03
CA MET A 1 -21.02 -4.69 2.81
C MET A 1 -19.74 -3.93 2.49
N ALA A 2 -19.73 -3.15 1.42
CA ALA A 2 -18.64 -2.27 1.01
C ALA A 2 -19.24 -0.89 0.69
N ILE A 3 -18.46 0.18 0.86
CA ILE A 3 -18.87 1.55 0.53
C ILE A 3 -18.05 1.97 -0.68
N GLU A 4 -18.74 2.36 -1.75
CA GLU A 4 -18.13 2.89 -2.96
C GLU A 4 -18.31 4.40 -2.99
N ILE A 5 -17.24 5.13 -3.31
CA ILE A 5 -17.21 6.60 -3.27
C ILE A 5 -16.69 7.09 -4.63
N SER A 6 -17.46 7.94 -5.30
CA SER A 6 -17.00 8.64 -6.50
C SER A 6 -16.21 9.89 -6.10
N LEU A 7 -14.94 9.95 -6.48
CA LEU A 7 -14.05 11.07 -6.18
C LEU A 7 -13.89 11.99 -7.40
N THR A 8 -13.89 13.30 -7.15
CA THR A 8 -13.51 14.30 -8.13
C THR A 8 -11.98 14.38 -8.27
N PRO A 9 -11.44 14.84 -9.42
CA PRO A 9 -9.98 14.83 -9.68
C PRO A 9 -9.13 15.61 -8.68
N ASN A 10 -9.70 16.62 -8.02
CA ASN A 10 -9.03 17.43 -7.00
C ASN A 10 -8.85 16.72 -5.65
N ARG A 11 -9.34 15.48 -5.47
CA ARG A 11 -9.31 14.72 -4.21
C ARG A 11 -8.43 13.46 -4.29
N ALA A 12 -7.27 13.59 -4.93
CA ALA A 12 -6.32 12.48 -5.07
C ALA A 12 -5.84 11.92 -3.72
N ASP A 13 -5.85 12.73 -2.65
CA ASP A 13 -5.59 12.33 -1.27
C ASP A 13 -6.51 11.21 -0.78
N CYS A 14 -7.75 11.15 -1.29
CA CYS A 14 -8.80 10.22 -0.87
C CYS A 14 -8.78 8.88 -1.62
N LEU A 15 -7.81 8.62 -2.49
CA LEU A 15 -7.65 7.33 -3.19
C LEU A 15 -7.06 6.22 -2.30
N SER A 16 -7.12 6.38 -0.98
CA SER A 16 -6.64 5.41 0.01
C SER A 16 -7.49 5.41 1.26
N ILE A 17 -7.50 4.29 1.99
CA ILE A 17 -8.17 4.20 3.31
C ILE A 17 -7.61 5.24 4.29
N ALA A 18 -6.30 5.52 4.24
CA ALA A 18 -5.68 6.53 5.09
C ALA A 18 -6.20 7.95 4.79
N GLY A 19 -6.39 8.28 3.52
CA GLY A 19 -6.97 9.56 3.09
C GLY A 19 -8.43 9.71 3.52
N ILE A 20 -9.25 8.71 3.24
CA ILE A 20 -10.66 8.71 3.67
C ILE A 20 -10.77 8.78 5.20
N ALA A 21 -9.96 8.01 5.94
CA ALA A 21 -9.96 8.06 7.39
C ALA A 21 -9.58 9.44 7.93
N ARG A 22 -8.61 10.13 7.30
CA ARG A 22 -8.23 11.51 7.64
C ARG A 22 -9.42 12.45 7.49
N GLU A 23 -10.13 12.38 6.37
CA GLU A 23 -11.30 13.24 6.13
C GLU A 23 -12.43 12.98 7.10
N VAL A 24 -12.75 11.71 7.35
CA VAL A 24 -13.75 11.34 8.36
C VAL A 24 -13.34 11.85 9.74
N GLY A 25 -12.06 11.75 10.10
CA GLY A 25 -11.52 12.29 11.35
C GLY A 25 -11.73 13.80 11.49
N VAL A 26 -11.38 14.57 10.45
CA VAL A 26 -11.57 16.03 10.41
C VAL A 26 -13.05 16.41 10.55
N ILE A 27 -13.93 15.77 9.77
CA ILE A 27 -15.38 16.05 9.80
C ILE A 27 -15.96 15.81 11.20
N ASN A 28 -15.53 14.73 11.85
CA ASN A 28 -16.04 14.36 13.17
C ASN A 28 -15.26 14.96 14.33
N ARG A 29 -14.19 15.73 14.05
CA ARG A 29 -13.28 16.31 15.05
C ARG A 29 -12.69 15.25 16.00
N VAL A 30 -12.27 14.13 15.44
CA VAL A 30 -11.65 13.02 16.17
C VAL A 30 -10.28 12.68 15.62
N ASP A 31 -9.39 12.25 16.51
CA ASP A 31 -8.06 11.80 16.13
C ASP A 31 -8.12 10.51 15.32
N VAL A 32 -7.32 10.46 14.26
CA VAL A 32 -7.21 9.28 13.39
C VAL A 32 -6.06 8.41 13.85
N LYS A 33 -6.38 7.18 14.26
CA LYS A 33 -5.39 6.19 14.66
C LYS A 33 -4.78 5.48 13.45
N ALA A 34 -3.60 5.92 13.03
CA ALA A 34 -2.82 5.23 12.00
C ALA A 34 -2.18 3.93 12.55
N PRO A 35 -1.95 2.92 11.70
CA PRO A 35 -1.16 1.76 12.09
C PRO A 35 0.30 2.16 12.31
N THR A 36 0.95 1.59 13.34
CA THR A 36 2.39 1.74 13.54
C THR A 36 3.14 0.94 12.48
N ILE A 37 4.00 1.61 11.70
CA ILE A 37 4.85 0.99 10.68
C ILE A 37 6.30 1.21 11.14
N THR A 38 6.98 0.14 11.53
CA THR A 38 8.37 0.18 12.00
C THR A 38 9.34 -0.17 10.89
N ASP A 39 10.53 0.43 10.90
CA ASP A 39 11.58 0.13 9.94
C ASP A 39 12.08 -1.31 10.09
N VAL A 40 12.16 -2.02 8.97
CA VAL A 40 12.70 -3.38 8.92
C VAL A 40 14.20 -3.31 8.61
N LYS A 41 15.04 -3.64 9.59
CA LYS A 41 16.50 -3.67 9.43
C LYS A 41 16.92 -4.65 8.33
N ALA A 42 17.92 -4.28 7.55
CA ALA A 42 18.48 -5.16 6.52
C ALA A 42 19.28 -6.31 7.17
N THR A 43 19.03 -7.52 6.71
CA THR A 43 19.75 -8.75 7.13
C THR A 43 20.70 -9.26 6.05
N ILE A 44 20.61 -8.71 4.83
CA ILE A 44 21.45 -9.02 3.68
C ILE A 44 22.02 -7.72 3.11
N SER A 45 23.18 -7.79 2.47
CA SER A 45 23.86 -6.63 1.85
C SER A 45 23.59 -6.48 0.36
N ASP A 46 22.80 -7.38 -0.24
CA ASP A 46 22.47 -7.36 -1.67
C ASP A 46 21.81 -6.05 -2.10
N LYS A 47 22.23 -5.54 -3.26
CA LYS A 47 21.72 -4.30 -3.86
C LYS A 47 21.61 -4.48 -5.37
N VAL A 48 20.70 -3.72 -5.96
CA VAL A 48 20.57 -3.57 -7.42
C VAL A 48 20.98 -2.14 -7.77
N SER A 49 21.79 -1.98 -8.82
CA SER A 49 22.11 -0.66 -9.34
C SER A 49 20.87 -0.06 -10.00
N VAL A 50 20.51 1.15 -9.60
CA VAL A 50 19.36 1.88 -10.15
C VAL A 50 19.85 3.26 -10.58
N GLU A 51 19.57 3.61 -11.82
CA GLU A 51 19.90 4.91 -12.40
C GLU A 51 18.61 5.59 -12.87
N LEU A 52 18.45 6.87 -12.53
CA LEU A 52 17.32 7.67 -12.97
C LEU A 52 17.72 8.49 -14.19
N GLN A 53 17.38 7.99 -15.38
CA GLN A 53 17.66 8.68 -16.64
C GLN A 53 16.76 9.91 -16.88
N ALA A 54 15.62 9.99 -16.19
CA ALA A 54 14.65 11.09 -16.28
C ALA A 54 14.16 11.51 -14.89
N PRO A 55 14.98 12.21 -14.09
CA PRO A 55 14.66 12.56 -12.70
C PRO A 55 13.47 13.52 -12.58
N GLU A 56 13.20 14.34 -13.60
CA GLU A 56 12.01 15.22 -13.63
C GLU A 56 10.68 14.44 -13.69
N ALA A 57 10.67 13.29 -14.37
CA ALA A 57 9.48 12.44 -14.48
C ALA A 57 9.32 11.48 -13.29
N CYS A 58 10.43 11.09 -12.65
CA CYS A 58 10.46 10.22 -11.49
C CYS A 58 11.47 10.77 -10.46
N PRO A 59 11.06 11.76 -9.63
CA PRO A 59 11.97 12.40 -8.69
C PRO A 59 12.39 11.50 -7.52
N ARG A 60 11.73 10.34 -7.35
CA ARG A 60 12.03 9.40 -6.29
C ARG A 60 11.71 7.97 -6.72
N TYR A 61 12.70 7.11 -6.66
CA TYR A 61 12.57 5.66 -6.84
C TYR A 61 13.22 4.94 -5.67
N LEU A 62 12.52 3.95 -5.10
CA LEU A 62 13.00 3.16 -3.97
C LEU A 62 13.06 1.69 -4.37
N ALA A 63 14.21 1.04 -4.17
CA ALA A 63 14.42 -0.37 -4.47
C ALA A 63 14.88 -1.12 -3.21
N ARG A 64 14.38 -2.35 -3.03
CA ARG A 64 14.79 -3.24 -1.94
C ARG A 64 14.85 -4.68 -2.43
N VAL A 65 15.98 -5.35 -2.20
CA VAL A 65 16.12 -6.79 -2.48
C VAL A 65 15.54 -7.59 -1.32
N VAL A 66 14.70 -8.57 -1.62
CA VAL A 66 14.18 -9.56 -0.66
C VAL A 66 14.46 -10.95 -1.22
N LYS A 67 15.26 -11.74 -0.50
CA LYS A 67 15.66 -13.09 -0.92
C LYS A 67 14.87 -14.18 -0.22
N ASN A 68 14.85 -15.36 -0.83
CA ASN A 68 14.27 -16.59 -0.27
C ASN A 68 12.76 -16.47 0.04
N VAL A 69 12.02 -15.74 -0.81
CA VAL A 69 10.56 -15.60 -0.68
C VAL A 69 9.88 -16.85 -1.26
N ASN A 70 8.95 -17.44 -0.50
CA ASN A 70 8.07 -18.48 -1.02
C ASN A 70 6.90 -17.85 -1.79
N VAL A 71 6.96 -17.87 -3.11
CA VAL A 71 5.90 -17.35 -4.00
C VAL A 71 4.61 -18.18 -3.97
N LYS A 72 4.66 -19.42 -3.47
CA LYS A 72 3.49 -20.31 -3.31
C LYS A 72 2.81 -20.15 -1.94
N ALA A 73 3.30 -19.25 -1.10
CA ALA A 73 2.69 -19.02 0.20
C ALA A 73 1.28 -18.45 0.03
N THR A 74 0.32 -18.98 0.80
CA THR A 74 -1.05 -18.48 0.77
C THR A 74 -1.17 -17.18 1.56
N SER A 75 -1.77 -16.17 0.93
CA SER A 75 -2.09 -14.92 1.60
C SER A 75 -3.05 -15.18 2.78
N PRO A 76 -2.82 -14.59 3.97
CA PRO A 76 -3.72 -14.75 5.10
C PRO A 76 -5.14 -14.24 4.81
N LEU A 77 -6.16 -14.89 5.40
CA LEU A 77 -7.56 -14.58 5.16
C LEU A 77 -7.92 -13.10 5.41
N TRP A 78 -7.36 -12.49 6.46
CA TRP A 78 -7.62 -11.09 6.78
C TRP A 78 -7.15 -10.13 5.67
N LEU A 79 -6.09 -10.47 4.94
CA LEU A 79 -5.56 -9.67 3.85
C LEU A 79 -6.43 -9.85 2.61
N GLN A 80 -6.76 -11.10 2.28
CA GLN A 80 -7.65 -11.42 1.18
C GLN A 80 -9.00 -10.71 1.33
N GLU A 81 -9.58 -10.72 2.53
CA GLU A 81 -10.87 -10.10 2.79
C GLU A 81 -10.81 -8.56 2.71
N LYS A 82 -9.71 -7.93 3.15
CA LYS A 82 -9.49 -6.49 2.95
C LYS A 82 -9.42 -6.13 1.46
N LEU A 83 -8.65 -6.88 0.67
CA LEU A 83 -8.57 -6.68 -0.78
C LEU A 83 -9.94 -6.84 -1.45
N ARG A 84 -10.63 -7.93 -1.14
CA ARG A 84 -11.95 -8.25 -1.69
C ARG A 84 -12.98 -7.15 -1.41
N ARG A 85 -12.99 -6.59 -0.19
CA ARG A 85 -13.90 -5.49 0.18
C ARG A 85 -13.59 -4.17 -0.51
N CYS A 86 -12.36 -3.99 -1.02
CA CYS A 86 -11.96 -2.85 -1.85
C CYS A 86 -12.14 -3.12 -3.36
N GLY A 87 -12.85 -4.19 -3.76
CA GLY A 87 -13.04 -4.55 -5.16
C GLY A 87 -11.80 -5.16 -5.85
N ILE A 88 -10.75 -5.46 -5.08
CA ILE A 88 -9.51 -6.05 -5.60
C ILE A 88 -9.58 -7.56 -5.42
N ARG A 89 -9.46 -8.30 -6.53
CA ARG A 89 -9.36 -9.76 -6.48
C ARG A 89 -7.98 -10.18 -5.98
N SER A 90 -7.92 -11.19 -5.12
CA SER A 90 -6.67 -11.87 -4.79
C SER A 90 -6.26 -12.70 -5.99
N ILE A 91 -5.18 -12.32 -6.68
CA ILE A 91 -4.74 -12.97 -7.93
C ILE A 91 -3.74 -14.10 -7.64
N ASP A 92 -2.90 -13.97 -6.61
CA ASP A 92 -1.83 -14.95 -6.34
C ASP A 92 -1.74 -15.49 -4.90
N SER A 93 -1.50 -16.80 -4.89
CA SER A 93 -1.19 -17.76 -3.80
C SER A 93 -1.24 -19.20 -4.35
N ASN A 94 -1.83 -19.44 -5.53
CA ASN A 94 -1.91 -20.73 -6.22
C ASN A 94 -2.27 -20.58 -7.71
N ARG A 95 -1.33 -20.06 -8.53
CA ARG A 95 -1.23 -20.35 -9.96
C ARG A 95 0.21 -20.76 -10.27
#